data_AF-A0A1D2NCS7-F1
#
_entry.id   AF-A0A1D2NCS7-F1
#
_cell.length_a   1.000
_cell.length_b   1.000
_cell.length_c   1.000
_cell.angle_alpha   90.00
_cell.angle_beta   90.00
_cell.angle_gamma   90.00
#
_symmetry.space_group_name_H-M   'P 1'
#
loop_
_entity.id
_entity.type
_entity.pdbx_description
1 polymer ?
#
loop_
_entity_poly.entity_id
_entity_poly.type
_entity_poly.pdbx_seq_one_letter_code
_entity_poly.pdbx_strand_id
1 'polypeptide(L)'
;DEQLGKLTLDLITVASWDDEHVKWNPEDYGNLTDLQFASSELWKPDFGVLNNYDESEMDHFGNCLLITSFDSLIWWIPPTKFIVGCATDYYLWPYDKQRCHVWVSSWAHNIEEIDIIVPENHTYVIRFTCIREWKIIFSSVTPTNYSANNDTYFSSVYVTIVVDIQRKWSSHTAAITIVGLGIAAAILVSFWLDPFANERIPLTLVVILINSIYLQYMHKIIPSNGNSVPLAVRFFSDSLVMVTFGLAWTVFIRYIAKTKRISPVPLPAALQTFLNSPAGTILCLNLRPTTKAQIQRKNTENSEDDGDVSELVEEDNNSVQEDWEWLARLVDRLLFIIYLITYTIFIVAFL
;
A
#
# COMPACT_ATOMS: atom_id res chain seq x y z
N ASP A 1 -12.67 8.30 -4.69
CA ASP A 1 -11.75 8.01 -5.79
C ASP A 1 -10.34 8.33 -5.31
N GLU A 2 -9.58 7.28 -5.01
CA GLU A 2 -8.22 7.39 -4.53
C GLU A 2 -7.27 7.98 -5.58
N GLN A 3 -7.45 7.65 -6.87
CA GLN A 3 -6.61 8.14 -7.99
C GLN A 3 -6.70 9.64 -8.19
N LEU A 4 -7.88 10.20 -7.97
CA LEU A 4 -8.10 11.63 -8.06
C LEU A 4 -7.98 12.34 -6.71
N GLY A 5 -7.81 11.61 -5.60
CA GLY A 5 -7.87 12.20 -4.26
C GLY A 5 -9.23 12.84 -3.96
N LYS A 6 -10.30 12.32 -4.56
CA LYS A 6 -11.66 12.87 -4.51
C LYS A 6 -12.52 12.07 -3.53
N LEU A 7 -13.14 12.76 -2.59
CA LEU A 7 -14.17 12.21 -1.70
C LEU A 7 -15.54 12.73 -2.12
N THR A 8 -16.48 11.82 -2.34
CA THR A 8 -17.89 12.15 -2.58
C THR A 8 -18.71 11.74 -1.36
N LEU A 9 -19.47 12.67 -0.80
CA LEU A 9 -20.37 12.45 0.31
C LEU A 9 -21.80 12.76 -0.11
N ASP A 10 -22.67 11.77 -0.02
CA ASP A 10 -24.11 11.94 -0.16
C ASP A 10 -24.73 12.10 1.23
N LEU A 11 -25.39 13.23 1.45
CA LEU A 11 -25.85 13.68 2.76
C LEU A 11 -27.28 14.20 2.64
N ILE A 12 -27.95 14.33 3.80
CA ILE A 12 -29.17 15.14 3.93
C ILE A 12 -28.79 16.30 4.85
N THR A 13 -28.79 17.51 4.31
CA THR A 13 -28.57 18.70 5.13
C THR A 13 -29.89 19.12 5.73
N VAL A 14 -29.89 19.47 7.02
CA VAL A 14 -31.04 20.03 7.72
C VAL A 14 -30.63 21.41 8.19
N ALA A 15 -31.30 22.43 7.68
CA ALA A 15 -31.12 23.81 8.08
C ALA A 15 -32.47 24.41 8.50
N SER A 16 -32.42 25.32 9.47
CA SER A 16 -33.57 26.12 9.86
C SER A 16 -33.15 27.52 10.25
N TRP A 17 -34.03 28.48 10.00
CA TRP A 17 -33.88 29.88 10.39
C TRP A 17 -35.26 30.50 10.61
N ASP A 18 -35.27 31.64 11.27
CA ASP A 18 -36.48 32.43 11.56
C ASP A 18 -36.57 33.58 10.56
N ASP A 19 -37.75 33.78 9.94
CA ASP A 19 -38.03 34.91 9.05
C ASP A 19 -39.37 35.56 9.40
N GLU A 20 -39.31 36.74 10.02
CA GLU A 20 -40.48 37.47 10.51
C GLU A 20 -41.48 37.85 9.39
N HIS A 21 -41.05 37.92 8.14
CA HIS A 21 -41.90 38.32 7.01
C HIS A 21 -42.88 37.23 6.59
N VAL A 22 -42.63 35.97 6.96
CA VAL A 22 -43.50 34.83 6.63
C VAL A 22 -44.39 34.40 7.80
N LYS A 23 -44.53 35.23 8.84
CA LYS A 23 -45.39 34.96 9.98
C LYS A 23 -46.87 35.21 9.67
N TRP A 24 -47.76 34.32 10.12
CA TRP A 24 -49.21 34.55 10.05
C TRP A 24 -49.94 34.08 11.32
N ASN A 25 -51.15 34.58 11.52
CA ASN A 25 -52.03 34.10 12.59
C ASN A 25 -52.90 32.94 12.05
N PRO A 26 -52.78 31.71 12.57
CA PRO A 26 -53.56 30.56 12.08
C PRO A 26 -55.08 30.79 12.11
N GLU A 27 -55.59 31.55 13.09
CA GLU A 27 -57.03 31.81 13.23
C GLU A 27 -57.65 32.51 12.01
N ASP A 28 -56.87 33.35 11.33
CA ASP A 28 -57.31 34.09 10.15
C ASP A 28 -57.35 33.21 8.88
N TYR A 29 -56.70 32.04 8.91
CA TYR A 29 -56.51 31.15 7.77
C TYR A 29 -57.00 29.72 8.03
N GLY A 30 -57.96 29.54 8.94
CA GLY A 30 -58.59 28.24 9.20
C GLY A 30 -57.71 27.26 9.99
N ASN A 31 -56.94 27.76 10.95
CA ASN A 31 -55.98 27.02 11.78
C ASN A 31 -54.86 26.34 10.98
N LEU A 32 -54.46 26.95 9.87
CA LEU A 32 -53.31 26.50 9.09
C LEU A 32 -52.01 26.76 9.84
N THR A 33 -51.26 25.71 10.16
CA THR A 33 -50.01 25.81 10.94
C THR A 33 -48.76 25.81 10.09
N ASP A 34 -48.76 25.07 8.98
CA ASP A 34 -47.58 24.88 8.15
C ASP A 34 -47.91 25.01 6.66
N LEU A 35 -46.99 25.60 5.92
CA LEU A 35 -47.05 25.82 4.49
C LEU A 35 -45.78 25.33 3.82
N GLN A 36 -45.90 24.97 2.54
CA GLN A 36 -44.76 24.55 1.72
C GLN A 36 -44.59 25.52 0.56
N PHE A 37 -43.36 26.01 0.40
CA PHE A 37 -42.97 26.94 -0.66
C PHE A 37 -41.86 26.34 -1.52
N ALA A 38 -41.83 26.70 -2.79
CA ALA A 38 -40.69 26.36 -3.63
C ALA A 38 -39.44 27.13 -3.18
N SER A 39 -38.25 26.54 -3.37
CA SER A 39 -36.99 27.15 -2.94
C SER A 39 -36.66 28.49 -3.63
N SER A 40 -37.39 28.86 -4.68
CA SER A 40 -37.28 30.13 -5.40
C SER A 40 -38.26 31.20 -4.92
N GLU A 41 -39.24 30.86 -4.07
CA GLU A 41 -40.28 31.79 -3.61
C GLU A 41 -39.89 32.54 -2.33
N LEU A 42 -39.03 31.93 -1.51
CA LEU A 42 -38.52 32.51 -0.27
C LEU A 42 -36.99 32.62 -0.32
N TRP A 43 -36.44 33.51 0.50
CA TRP A 43 -35.00 33.57 0.71
C TRP A 43 -34.50 32.26 1.33
N LYS A 44 -33.29 31.84 0.94
CA LYS A 44 -32.57 30.72 1.53
C LYS A 44 -31.08 31.05 1.60
N PRO A 45 -30.32 30.51 2.56
CA PRO A 45 -28.88 30.73 2.65
C PRO A 45 -28.15 30.12 1.43
N ASP A 46 -27.09 30.80 1.00
CA ASP A 46 -26.26 30.47 -0.16
C ASP A 46 -25.03 29.63 0.25
N PHE A 47 -25.27 28.52 0.93
CA PHE A 47 -24.17 27.64 1.34
C PHE A 47 -23.42 27.07 0.13
N GLY A 48 -22.10 27.06 0.22
CA GLY A 48 -21.19 26.49 -0.76
C GLY A 48 -20.08 25.69 -0.09
N VAL A 49 -19.47 24.78 -0.86
CA VAL A 49 -18.32 23.97 -0.40
C VAL A 49 -17.03 24.66 -0.83
N LEU A 50 -16.26 25.16 0.13
CA LEU A 50 -15.06 25.98 -0.15
C LEU A 50 -13.93 25.16 -0.77
N ASN A 51 -13.80 23.88 -0.41
CA ASN A 51 -12.79 22.97 -0.96
C ASN A 51 -13.38 21.98 -1.97
N ASN A 52 -14.33 22.45 -2.77
CA ASN A 52 -14.92 21.66 -3.84
C ASN A 52 -13.83 21.21 -4.84
N TYR A 53 -13.84 19.93 -5.19
CA TYR A 53 -12.92 19.38 -6.19
C TYR A 53 -13.49 19.50 -7.61
N ASP A 54 -14.81 19.53 -7.75
CA ASP A 54 -15.47 19.54 -9.06
C ASP A 54 -15.96 20.94 -9.41
N GLU A 55 -15.11 21.72 -10.06
CA GLU A 55 -15.42 23.10 -10.47
C GLU A 55 -16.67 23.21 -11.36
N SER A 56 -17.11 22.11 -11.98
CA SER A 56 -18.30 22.07 -12.83
C SER A 56 -19.63 21.93 -12.06
N GLU A 57 -19.60 21.38 -10.84
CA GLU A 57 -20.75 21.23 -9.94
C GLU A 57 -20.62 22.22 -8.78
N MET A 58 -21.14 23.44 -8.93
CA MET A 58 -21.19 24.45 -7.86
C MET A 58 -22.49 24.43 -7.05
N ASP A 59 -23.55 23.81 -7.58
CA ASP A 59 -24.81 23.62 -6.86
C ASP A 59 -24.79 22.28 -6.12
N HIS A 60 -24.48 22.34 -4.84
CA HIS A 60 -24.34 21.17 -3.98
C HIS A 60 -25.66 20.73 -3.33
N PHE A 61 -26.69 21.58 -3.38
CA PHE A 61 -27.94 21.42 -2.64
C PHE A 61 -29.09 21.18 -3.61
N GLY A 62 -29.68 19.99 -3.56
CA GLY A 62 -30.80 19.64 -4.42
C GLY A 62 -32.01 20.57 -4.21
N ASN A 63 -32.79 20.77 -5.28
CA ASN A 63 -34.02 21.55 -5.20
C ASN A 63 -35.08 20.78 -4.39
N CYS A 64 -35.47 21.34 -3.24
CA CYS A 64 -36.54 20.82 -2.40
C CYS A 64 -37.45 21.96 -1.93
N LEU A 65 -38.65 21.62 -1.45
CA LEU A 65 -39.55 22.59 -0.85
C LEU A 65 -39.01 23.07 0.50
N LEU A 66 -39.38 24.29 0.86
CA LEU A 66 -39.20 24.90 2.18
C LEU A 66 -40.48 24.68 2.97
N ILE A 67 -40.36 24.23 4.22
CA ILE A 67 -41.50 24.06 5.13
C ILE A 67 -41.49 25.23 6.08
N THR A 68 -42.49 26.10 5.99
CA THR A 68 -42.64 27.28 6.85
C THR A 68 -43.73 27.04 7.86
N SER A 69 -43.46 27.33 9.12
CA SER A 69 -44.46 27.28 10.19
C SER A 69 -44.99 28.67 10.53
N PHE A 70 -46.19 28.74 11.10
CA PHE A 70 -46.90 29.99 11.39
C PHE A 70 -46.13 30.92 12.34
N ASP A 71 -45.21 30.36 13.12
CA ASP A 71 -44.39 31.04 14.12
C ASP A 71 -43.07 31.62 13.55
N SER A 72 -43.01 31.80 12.23
CA SER A 72 -41.87 32.30 11.43
C SER A 72 -40.69 31.35 11.23
N LEU A 73 -40.76 30.12 11.72
CA LEU A 73 -39.71 29.13 11.52
C LEU A 73 -39.76 28.50 10.12
N ILE A 74 -38.65 28.55 9.38
CA ILE A 74 -38.47 27.88 8.09
C ILE A 74 -37.53 26.68 8.25
N TRP A 75 -37.92 25.54 7.68
CA TRP A 75 -37.10 24.34 7.55
C TRP A 75 -36.72 24.10 6.10
N TRP A 76 -35.44 23.81 5.87
CA TRP A 76 -34.87 23.45 4.58
C TRP A 76 -34.07 22.15 4.69
N ILE A 77 -34.52 21.12 3.98
CA ILE A 77 -33.96 19.76 4.08
C ILE A 77 -33.56 19.21 2.70
N PRO A 78 -32.56 19.80 2.03
CA PRO A 78 -32.16 19.37 0.70
C PRO A 78 -31.30 18.09 0.74
N PRO A 79 -31.46 17.16 -0.23
CA PRO A 79 -30.44 16.16 -0.49
C PRO A 79 -29.17 16.88 -0.98
N THR A 80 -28.02 16.49 -0.46
CA THR A 80 -26.77 17.22 -0.63
C THR A 80 -25.66 16.29 -1.12
N LYS A 81 -24.86 16.77 -2.06
CA LYS A 81 -23.71 16.03 -2.61
C LYS A 81 -22.46 16.88 -2.53
N PHE A 82 -21.56 16.53 -1.62
CA PHE A 82 -20.28 17.20 -1.47
C PHE A 82 -19.19 16.42 -2.18
N ILE A 83 -18.46 17.10 -3.06
CA ILE A 83 -17.32 16.56 -3.77
C ILE A 83 -16.10 17.36 -3.36
N VAL A 84 -15.23 16.78 -2.54
CA VAL A 84 -14.06 17.51 -2.00
C VAL A 84 -12.75 16.84 -2.33
N GLY A 85 -11.71 17.65 -2.42
CA GLY A 85 -10.34 17.18 -2.48
C GLY A 85 -9.88 16.76 -1.09
N CYS A 86 -9.32 15.56 -0.97
CA CYS A 86 -8.80 15.03 0.28
C CYS A 86 -7.34 14.61 0.12
N ALA A 87 -6.48 15.18 0.98
CA ALA A 87 -5.08 14.77 1.07
C ALA A 87 -5.01 13.40 1.74
N THR A 88 -4.69 12.38 0.95
CA THR A 88 -4.70 10.98 1.39
C THR A 88 -3.28 10.45 1.58
N ASP A 89 -3.09 9.60 2.60
CA ASP A 89 -1.82 8.95 2.88
C ASP A 89 -1.98 7.42 2.81
N TYR A 90 -1.24 6.80 1.89
CA TYR A 90 -1.28 5.37 1.61
C TYR A 90 -0.06 4.60 2.17
N TYR A 91 0.75 5.22 3.03
CA TYR A 91 1.93 4.57 3.61
C TYR A 91 1.60 3.19 4.22
N LEU A 92 0.51 3.09 4.98
CA LEU A 92 0.05 1.86 5.63
C LEU A 92 -0.97 1.05 4.82
N TRP A 93 -1.11 1.29 3.51
CA TRP A 93 -2.07 0.54 2.68
C TRP A 93 -1.83 -0.99 2.80
N PRO A 94 -2.88 -1.83 3.00
CA PRO A 94 -4.32 -1.53 2.99
C PRO A 94 -4.92 -1.21 4.37
N TYR A 95 -4.10 -1.05 5.41
CA TYR A 95 -4.52 -0.71 6.78
C TYR A 95 -4.75 0.79 6.99
N ASP A 96 -4.95 1.52 5.89
CA ASP A 96 -4.94 2.97 5.86
C ASP A 96 -6.18 3.58 6.52
N LYS A 97 -5.95 4.74 7.13
CA LYS A 97 -6.97 5.64 7.66
C LYS A 97 -6.83 6.98 6.97
N GLN A 98 -7.92 7.50 6.45
CA GLN A 98 -7.94 8.78 5.78
C GLN A 98 -8.77 9.75 6.61
N ARG A 99 -8.27 10.98 6.73
CA ARG A 99 -8.96 12.09 7.38
C ARG A 99 -9.23 13.15 6.33
N CYS A 100 -10.51 13.33 6.04
CA CYS A 100 -10.95 14.30 5.05
C CYS A 100 -11.72 15.43 5.73
N HIS A 101 -11.55 16.63 5.19
CA HIS A 101 -12.21 17.84 5.66
C HIS A 101 -13.15 18.34 4.57
N VAL A 102 -14.35 18.76 4.96
CA VAL A 102 -15.27 19.53 4.11
C VAL A 102 -15.49 20.85 4.79
N TRP A 103 -15.32 21.94 4.06
CA TRP A 103 -15.59 23.29 4.55
C TRP A 103 -16.83 23.83 3.86
N VAL A 104 -17.87 24.10 4.64
CA VAL A 104 -19.13 24.66 4.17
C VAL A 104 -19.28 26.06 4.74
N SER A 105 -19.56 27.05 3.91
CA SER A 105 -19.75 28.45 4.33
C SER A 105 -20.81 29.10 3.44
N SER A 106 -21.37 30.23 3.86
CA SER A 106 -22.01 31.16 2.92
C SER A 106 -20.96 31.68 1.92
N TRP A 107 -21.40 31.92 0.69
CA TRP A 107 -20.54 32.42 -0.39
C TRP A 107 -20.50 33.95 -0.42
N ALA A 108 -21.65 34.61 -0.27
CA ALA A 108 -21.80 36.05 -0.39
C ALA A 108 -21.90 36.78 0.96
N HIS A 109 -22.25 36.08 2.04
CA HIS A 109 -22.49 36.70 3.35
C HIS A 109 -21.30 36.57 4.31
N ASN A 110 -21.10 37.61 5.12
CA ASN A 110 -20.08 37.64 6.16
C ASN A 110 -20.64 37.13 7.51
N ILE A 111 -19.77 37.07 8.52
CA ILE A 111 -20.11 36.64 9.89
C ILE A 111 -21.15 37.55 10.59
N GLU A 112 -21.33 38.79 10.14
CA GLU A 112 -22.31 39.72 10.72
C GLU A 112 -23.72 39.50 10.14
N GLU A 113 -23.80 39.00 8.91
CA GLU A 113 -25.06 38.74 8.20
C GLU A 113 -25.58 37.32 8.46
N ILE A 114 -24.70 36.31 8.44
CA ILE A 114 -25.06 34.91 8.69
C ILE A 114 -24.11 34.29 9.71
N ASP A 115 -24.68 33.86 10.84
CA ASP A 115 -24.01 32.99 11.82
C ASP A 115 -24.54 31.56 11.72
N ILE A 116 -23.64 30.58 11.72
CA ILE A 116 -23.99 29.16 11.55
C ILE A 116 -23.80 28.43 12.87
N ILE A 117 -24.91 28.04 13.49
CA ILE A 117 -24.92 27.34 14.77
C ILE A 117 -25.12 25.84 14.53
N VAL A 118 -24.20 25.03 15.07
CA VAL A 118 -24.29 23.56 15.01
C VAL A 118 -24.86 23.04 16.34
N PRO A 119 -26.04 22.40 16.34
CA PRO A 119 -26.61 21.85 17.57
C PRO A 119 -25.77 20.70 18.16
N GLU A 120 -25.56 20.68 19.48
CA GLU A 120 -24.71 19.69 20.17
C GLU A 120 -25.11 18.22 19.94
N ASN A 121 -26.38 17.95 19.62
CA ASN A 121 -26.94 16.60 19.49
C ASN A 121 -27.06 16.07 18.05
N HIS A 122 -26.61 16.79 17.01
CA HIS A 122 -27.07 16.52 15.63
C HIS A 122 -26.04 15.96 14.63
N THR A 123 -24.82 15.61 15.04
CA THR A 123 -23.92 14.84 14.16
C THR A 123 -24.23 13.35 14.17
N TYR A 124 -25.49 12.98 13.93
CA TYR A 124 -25.80 11.62 13.52
C TYR A 124 -25.48 11.54 12.03
N VAL A 125 -24.25 11.13 11.70
CA VAL A 125 -24.04 10.43 10.42
C VAL A 125 -24.83 9.14 10.53
N ILE A 126 -26.12 9.20 10.19
CA ILE A 126 -26.99 8.05 10.30
C ILE A 126 -26.45 7.01 9.33
N ARG A 127 -26.05 5.85 9.88
CA ARG A 127 -25.48 4.67 9.23
C ARG A 127 -26.48 4.02 8.25
N PHE A 128 -27.04 4.76 7.29
CA PHE A 128 -28.00 4.20 6.34
C PHE A 128 -27.35 3.45 5.18
N THR A 129 -26.03 3.56 4.99
CA THR A 129 -25.37 2.92 3.86
C THR A 129 -24.30 1.92 4.30
N CYS A 130 -24.48 0.67 3.87
CA CYS A 130 -23.47 -0.36 3.88
C CYS A 130 -22.33 0.01 2.91
N ILE A 131 -21.44 0.90 3.32
CA ILE A 131 -20.23 1.20 2.54
C ILE A 131 -19.41 -0.10 2.48
N ARG A 132 -19.18 -0.61 1.27
CA ARG A 132 -18.56 -1.92 1.06
C ARG A 132 -17.09 -1.93 1.48
N GLU A 133 -16.32 -0.96 1.00
CA GLU A 133 -14.86 -0.94 1.13
C GLU A 133 -14.35 -0.10 2.30
N TRP A 134 -15.14 0.89 2.76
CA TRP A 134 -14.75 1.81 3.81
C TRP A 134 -15.65 1.70 5.04
N LYS A 135 -15.12 2.05 6.20
CA LYS A 135 -15.82 2.18 7.47
C LYS A 135 -15.56 3.59 8.00
N ILE A 136 -16.62 4.30 8.35
CA ILE A 136 -16.50 5.58 9.06
C ILE A 136 -16.14 5.25 10.53
N ILE A 137 -14.98 5.71 10.98
CA ILE A 137 -14.54 5.57 12.38
C ILE A 137 -15.12 6.71 13.21
N PHE A 138 -14.98 7.92 12.70
CA PHE A 138 -15.32 9.14 13.43
C PHE A 138 -15.81 10.21 12.44
N SER A 139 -16.72 11.04 12.92
CA SER A 139 -17.20 12.21 12.20
C SER A 139 -17.48 13.30 13.20
N SER A 140 -17.03 14.51 12.92
CA SER A 140 -17.34 15.69 13.74
C SER A 140 -17.70 16.87 12.85
N VAL A 141 -18.60 17.71 13.35
CA VAL A 141 -18.98 18.96 12.71
C VAL A 141 -18.70 20.07 13.71
N THR A 142 -17.81 20.99 13.35
CA THR A 142 -17.40 22.09 14.22
C THR A 142 -17.52 23.42 13.47
N PRO A 143 -18.27 24.40 13.99
CA PRO A 143 -18.24 25.75 13.45
C PRO A 143 -16.88 26.38 13.77
N THR A 144 -16.31 27.09 12.81
CA THR A 144 -15.03 27.79 12.95
C THR A 144 -15.16 29.19 12.36
N ASN A 145 -14.80 30.19 13.16
CA ASN A 145 -14.85 31.58 12.74
C ASN A 145 -13.52 31.92 12.07
N TYR A 146 -13.57 32.27 10.79
CA TYR A 146 -12.43 32.86 10.11
C TYR A 146 -12.44 34.37 10.30
N SER A 147 -11.32 34.93 10.73
CA SER A 147 -11.09 36.37 10.69
C SER A 147 -9.83 36.66 9.91
N ALA A 148 -9.97 37.33 8.76
CA ALA A 148 -8.84 37.86 8.04
C ALA A 148 -8.45 39.21 8.66
N ASN A 149 -7.35 39.26 9.41
CA ASN A 149 -6.68 40.49 9.85
C ASN A 149 -7.59 41.59 10.42
N ASN A 150 -8.53 41.24 11.31
CA ASN A 150 -9.51 42.18 11.93
C ASN A 150 -10.47 42.89 10.95
N ASP A 151 -10.54 42.46 9.69
CA ASP A 151 -11.52 42.98 8.73
C ASP A 151 -12.79 42.11 8.77
N THR A 152 -13.91 42.70 9.18
CA THR A 152 -15.20 41.99 9.28
C THR A 152 -15.77 41.67 7.90
N TYR A 153 -15.40 42.40 6.84
CA TYR A 153 -15.86 42.13 5.48
C TYR A 153 -15.37 40.80 4.92
N PHE A 154 -14.20 40.32 5.33
CA PHE A 154 -13.63 39.04 4.91
C PHE A 154 -13.70 37.97 6.01
N SER A 155 -14.40 38.28 7.10
CA SER A 155 -14.64 37.33 8.19
C SER A 155 -15.89 36.51 7.88
N SER A 156 -15.77 35.19 7.84
CA SER A 156 -16.87 34.27 7.57
C SER A 156 -16.90 33.13 8.57
N VAL A 157 -18.09 32.63 8.86
CA VAL A 157 -18.27 31.39 9.61
C VAL A 157 -18.26 30.24 8.63
N TYR A 158 -17.29 29.33 8.78
CA TYR A 158 -17.31 28.08 8.03
C TYR A 158 -17.49 26.90 8.98
N VAL A 159 -18.32 25.96 8.56
CA VAL A 159 -18.52 24.68 9.21
C VAL A 159 -17.49 23.70 8.68
N THR A 160 -16.67 23.16 9.57
CA THR A 160 -15.73 22.08 9.24
C THR A 160 -16.36 20.75 9.58
N ILE A 161 -16.60 19.94 8.55
CA ILE A 161 -16.97 18.53 8.69
C ILE A 161 -15.69 17.71 8.56
N VAL A 162 -15.30 17.03 9.64
CA VAL A 162 -14.19 16.08 9.63
C VAL A 162 -14.76 14.69 9.53
N VAL A 163 -14.28 13.92 8.55
CA VAL A 163 -14.66 12.51 8.37
C VAL A 163 -13.41 11.65 8.38
N ASP A 164 -13.30 10.80 9.41
CA ASP A 164 -12.26 9.79 9.51
C ASP A 164 -12.80 8.45 8.98
N ILE A 165 -12.24 8.00 7.86
CA ILE A 165 -12.58 6.74 7.20
C ILE A 165 -11.43 5.74 7.29
N GLN A 166 -11.78 4.46 7.35
CA GLN A 166 -10.82 3.35 7.39
C GLN A 166 -11.20 2.28 6.37
N ARG A 167 -10.20 1.81 5.63
CA ARG A 167 -10.39 0.74 4.65
C ARG A 167 -10.66 -0.60 5.33
N LYS A 168 -11.58 -1.38 4.77
CA LYS A 168 -11.75 -2.78 5.11
C LYS A 168 -10.66 -3.59 4.40
N TRP A 169 -9.68 -4.03 5.17
CA TRP A 169 -8.41 -4.57 4.66
C TRP A 169 -8.38 -6.07 4.40
N SER A 170 -9.38 -6.84 4.83
CA SER A 170 -9.27 -8.32 4.91
C SER A 170 -8.98 -8.99 3.57
N SER A 171 -9.64 -8.57 2.50
CA SER A 171 -9.44 -9.09 1.14
C SER A 171 -8.08 -8.69 0.56
N HIS A 172 -7.71 -7.41 0.69
CA HIS A 172 -6.43 -6.89 0.21
C HIS A 172 -5.26 -7.57 0.93
N THR A 173 -5.37 -7.73 2.25
CA THR A 173 -4.36 -8.42 3.07
C THR A 173 -4.15 -9.85 2.59
N ALA A 174 -5.23 -10.61 2.37
CA ALA A 174 -5.11 -11.98 1.87
C ALA A 174 -4.42 -12.04 0.50
N ALA A 175 -4.77 -11.15 -0.43
CA ALA A 175 -4.15 -11.09 -1.75
C ALA A 175 -2.65 -10.77 -1.70
N ILE A 176 -2.24 -9.82 -0.86
CA ILE A 176 -0.84 -9.44 -0.68
C ILE A 176 -0.05 -10.58 -0.05
N THR A 177 -0.57 -11.18 1.03
CA THR A 177 0.13 -12.24 1.76
C THR A 177 0.33 -13.48 0.89
N ILE A 178 -0.69 -13.90 0.13
CA ILE A 178 -0.59 -15.09 -0.73
C ILE A 178 0.47 -14.89 -1.83
N VAL A 179 0.45 -13.74 -2.51
CA VAL A 179 1.43 -13.46 -3.58
C VAL A 179 2.83 -13.26 -3.02
N GLY A 180 2.96 -12.54 -1.89
CA GLY A 180 4.24 -12.33 -1.21
C GLY A 180 4.88 -13.64 -0.75
N LEU A 181 4.11 -14.52 -0.09
CA LEU A 181 4.58 -15.85 0.31
C LEU A 181 4.94 -16.72 -0.89
N GLY A 182 4.17 -16.66 -1.98
CA GLY A 182 4.46 -17.39 -3.22
C GLY A 182 5.80 -16.98 -3.84
N ILE A 183 6.07 -15.68 -3.93
CA ILE A 183 7.35 -15.15 -4.45
C ILE A 183 8.51 -15.54 -3.53
N ALA A 184 8.35 -15.38 -2.20
CA ALA A 184 9.36 -15.74 -1.22
C ALA A 184 9.68 -17.25 -1.25
N ALA A 185 8.66 -18.11 -1.34
CA ALA A 185 8.87 -19.55 -1.46
C ALA A 185 9.57 -19.92 -2.76
N ALA A 186 9.18 -19.33 -3.90
CA ALA A 186 9.79 -19.62 -5.19
C ALA A 186 11.27 -19.25 -5.24
N ILE A 187 11.67 -18.11 -4.66
CA ILE A 187 13.07 -17.72 -4.63
C ILE A 187 13.90 -18.57 -3.66
N LEU A 188 13.34 -18.95 -2.51
CA LEU A 188 13.99 -19.89 -1.59
C LEU A 188 14.20 -21.27 -2.25
N VAL A 189 13.22 -21.75 -3.01
CA VAL A 189 13.36 -22.99 -3.80
C VAL A 189 14.42 -22.83 -4.89
N SER A 190 14.51 -21.66 -5.55
CA SER A 190 15.56 -21.38 -6.55
C SER A 190 16.96 -21.54 -5.97
N PHE A 191 17.23 -20.97 -4.78
CA PHE A 191 18.52 -21.14 -4.10
C PHE A 191 18.73 -22.54 -3.51
N TRP A 192 17.65 -23.28 -3.24
CA TRP A 192 17.77 -24.66 -2.76
C TRP A 192 18.13 -25.64 -3.88
N LEU A 193 17.70 -25.34 -5.10
CA LEU A 193 17.99 -26.11 -6.32
C LEU A 193 19.48 -26.02 -6.68
N ASP A 194 20.02 -27.06 -7.33
CA ASP A 194 21.43 -27.08 -7.75
C ASP A 194 21.73 -25.87 -8.65
N PRO A 195 22.78 -25.04 -8.36
CA PRO A 195 23.18 -23.92 -9.21
C PRO A 195 23.29 -24.22 -10.71
N PHE A 196 23.65 -25.45 -11.03
CA PHE A 196 23.88 -25.90 -12.41
C PHE A 196 22.63 -26.46 -13.10
N ALA A 197 21.52 -26.66 -12.37
CA ALA A 197 20.27 -27.20 -12.90
C ALA A 197 19.63 -26.26 -13.93
N ASN A 198 19.39 -26.71 -15.16
CA ASN A 198 18.91 -25.85 -16.25
C ASN A 198 17.57 -25.15 -15.95
N GLU A 199 16.77 -25.71 -15.04
CA GLU A 199 15.46 -25.20 -14.63
C GLU A 199 15.51 -23.95 -13.74
N ARG A 200 16.66 -23.63 -13.12
CA ARG A 200 16.76 -22.51 -12.17
C ARG A 200 16.59 -21.12 -12.81
N ILE A 201 17.21 -20.91 -13.97
CA ILE A 201 17.09 -19.65 -14.73
C ILE A 201 15.63 -19.38 -15.15
N PRO A 202 14.92 -20.31 -15.84
CA PRO A 202 13.54 -20.06 -16.23
C PRO A 202 12.61 -19.89 -15.03
N LEU A 203 12.81 -20.63 -13.93
CA LEU A 203 12.05 -20.41 -12.69
C LEU A 203 12.22 -18.98 -12.16
N THR A 204 13.46 -18.49 -12.09
CA THR A 204 13.76 -17.14 -11.58
C THR A 204 13.20 -16.05 -12.52
N LEU A 205 13.25 -16.26 -13.84
CA LEU A 205 12.64 -15.35 -14.81
C LEU A 205 11.11 -15.27 -14.67
N VAL A 206 10.43 -16.40 -14.44
CA VAL A 206 8.99 -16.43 -14.17
C VAL A 206 8.66 -15.66 -12.89
N VAL A 207 9.46 -15.79 -11.84
CA VAL A 207 9.27 -15.03 -10.59
C VAL A 207 9.43 -13.53 -10.81
N ILE A 208 10.44 -13.09 -11.59
CA ILE A 208 10.62 -11.68 -11.97
C ILE A 208 9.40 -11.15 -12.70
N LEU A 209 8.88 -11.91 -13.66
CA LEU A 209 7.71 -11.54 -14.44
C LEU A 209 6.45 -11.43 -13.56
N ILE A 210 6.19 -12.42 -12.70
CA ILE A 210 5.05 -12.39 -11.77
C ILE A 210 5.13 -11.19 -10.83
N ASN A 211 6.30 -10.92 -10.25
CA ASN A 211 6.51 -9.77 -9.36
C ASN A 211 6.30 -8.44 -10.12
N SER A 212 6.83 -8.33 -11.35
CA SER A 212 6.67 -7.12 -12.17
C SER A 212 5.21 -6.85 -12.56
N ILE A 213 4.46 -7.90 -12.93
CA ILE A 213 3.02 -7.79 -13.20
C ILE A 213 2.27 -7.36 -11.95
N TYR A 214 2.63 -7.89 -10.78
CA TYR A 214 1.98 -7.53 -9.52
C TYR A 214 2.27 -6.08 -9.10
N LEU A 215 3.49 -5.59 -9.29
CA LEU A 215 3.82 -4.17 -9.11
C LEU A 215 3.02 -3.27 -10.05
N GLN A 216 2.83 -3.67 -11.31
CA GLN A 216 1.99 -2.93 -12.24
C GLN A 216 0.51 -2.94 -11.82
N TYR A 217 0.02 -4.06 -11.29
CA TYR A 217 -1.33 -4.14 -10.70
C TYR A 217 -1.48 -3.17 -9.51
N MET A 218 -0.50 -3.14 -8.61
CA MET A 218 -0.49 -2.20 -7.49
C MET A 218 -0.45 -0.74 -7.94
N HIS A 219 0.35 -0.42 -8.96
CA HIS A 219 0.39 0.93 -9.53
C HIS A 219 -0.95 1.40 -10.11
N LYS A 220 -1.79 0.47 -10.58
CA LYS A 220 -3.14 0.81 -11.06
C LYS A 220 -4.15 1.04 -9.92
N ILE A 221 -3.95 0.40 -8.77
CA ILE A 221 -4.90 0.50 -7.65
C ILE A 221 -4.52 1.62 -6.70
N ILE A 222 -3.24 1.73 -6.39
CA ILE A 222 -2.73 2.71 -5.44
C ILE A 222 -2.40 3.98 -6.20
N PRO A 223 -2.96 5.13 -5.80
CA PRO A 223 -2.73 6.39 -6.49
C PRO A 223 -1.31 6.90 -6.28
N SER A 224 -0.81 7.67 -7.24
CA SER A 224 0.50 8.34 -7.18
C SER A 224 0.52 9.61 -6.33
N ASN A 225 -0.58 9.94 -5.64
CA ASN A 225 -0.79 11.25 -5.02
C ASN A 225 -0.21 11.37 -3.59
N GLY A 226 0.49 10.35 -3.11
CA GLY A 226 1.08 10.33 -1.77
C GLY A 226 2.52 10.86 -1.74
N ASN A 227 2.87 11.60 -0.68
CA ASN A 227 4.26 12.00 -0.41
C ASN A 227 5.15 10.82 0.05
N SER A 228 4.53 9.71 0.44
CA SER A 228 5.18 8.52 1.00
C SER A 228 4.91 7.30 0.14
N VAL A 229 5.92 6.45 -0.06
CA VAL A 229 5.76 5.18 -0.76
C VAL A 229 5.05 4.17 0.15
N PRO A 230 3.96 3.51 -0.29
CA PRO A 230 3.28 2.47 0.47
C PRO A 230 4.22 1.32 0.86
N LEU A 231 4.07 0.82 2.09
CA LEU A 231 4.89 -0.28 2.61
C LEU A 231 4.80 -1.55 1.74
N ALA A 232 3.59 -1.88 1.26
CA ALA A 232 3.37 -3.02 0.37
C ALA A 232 4.13 -2.88 -0.96
N VAL A 233 4.10 -1.70 -1.58
CA VAL A 233 4.81 -1.44 -2.85
C VAL A 233 6.30 -1.53 -2.65
N ARG A 234 6.81 -0.98 -1.54
CA ARG A 234 8.23 -1.08 -1.17
C ARG A 234 8.66 -2.54 -1.02
N PHE A 235 7.87 -3.37 -0.34
CA PHE A 235 8.15 -4.80 -0.18
C PHE A 235 8.31 -5.52 -1.54
N PHE A 236 7.38 -5.36 -2.46
CA PHE A 236 7.47 -6.03 -3.77
C PHE A 236 8.60 -5.45 -4.64
N SER A 237 8.87 -4.14 -4.53
CA SER A 237 9.99 -3.48 -5.21
C SER A 237 11.34 -4.00 -4.72
N ASP A 238 11.55 -4.04 -3.40
CA ASP A 238 12.77 -4.58 -2.79
C ASP A 238 12.92 -6.09 -3.12
N SER A 239 11.82 -6.83 -3.10
CA SER A 239 11.80 -8.24 -3.54
C SER A 239 12.22 -8.39 -5.02
N LEU A 240 11.79 -7.49 -5.91
CA LEU A 240 12.20 -7.51 -7.32
C LEU A 240 13.71 -7.27 -7.48
N VAL A 241 14.29 -6.33 -6.71
CA VAL A 241 15.73 -6.09 -6.68
C VAL A 241 16.47 -7.34 -6.19
N MET A 242 15.97 -7.98 -5.14
CA MET A 242 16.54 -9.22 -4.61
C MET A 242 16.48 -10.38 -5.61
N VAL A 243 15.38 -10.54 -6.36
CA VAL A 243 15.23 -11.60 -7.37
C VAL A 243 16.15 -11.33 -8.57
N THR A 244 16.28 -10.08 -9.02
CA THR A 244 17.18 -9.73 -10.13
C THR A 244 18.65 -9.92 -9.75
N PHE A 245 19.04 -9.59 -8.52
CA PHE A 245 20.37 -9.94 -7.98
C PHE A 245 20.57 -11.46 -7.95
N GLY A 246 19.58 -12.22 -7.49
CA GLY A 246 19.61 -13.68 -7.51
C GLY A 246 19.84 -14.26 -8.92
N LEU A 247 19.16 -13.71 -9.94
CA LEU A 247 19.39 -14.10 -11.33
C LEU A 247 20.82 -13.77 -11.79
N ALA A 248 21.30 -12.55 -11.55
CA ALA A 248 22.66 -12.16 -11.92
C ALA A 248 23.70 -13.07 -11.26
N TRP A 249 23.49 -13.42 -9.99
CA TRP A 249 24.31 -14.37 -9.25
C TRP A 249 24.31 -15.77 -9.89
N THR A 250 23.15 -16.29 -10.27
CA THR A 250 23.06 -17.60 -10.94
C THR A 250 23.83 -17.65 -12.26
N VAL A 251 23.75 -16.58 -13.05
CA VAL A 251 24.49 -16.46 -14.31
C VAL A 251 25.99 -16.36 -14.05
N PHE A 252 26.39 -15.59 -13.03
CA PHE A 252 27.78 -15.44 -12.62
C PHE A 252 28.40 -16.76 -12.17
N ILE A 253 27.73 -17.52 -11.31
CA ILE A 253 28.19 -18.85 -10.87
C ILE A 253 28.34 -19.79 -12.07
N ARG A 254 27.36 -19.82 -12.99
CA ARG A 254 27.44 -20.68 -14.19
C ARG A 254 28.57 -20.27 -15.12
N TYR A 255 28.81 -18.98 -15.27
CA TYR A 255 29.91 -18.47 -16.05
C TYR A 255 31.26 -18.89 -15.46
N ILE A 256 31.43 -18.75 -14.14
CA ILE A 256 32.64 -19.19 -13.44
C ILE A 256 32.83 -20.71 -13.61
N ALA A 257 31.78 -21.49 -13.38
CA ALA A 257 31.88 -22.95 -13.47
C ALA A 257 32.16 -23.44 -14.89
N LYS A 258 31.63 -22.80 -15.95
CA LYS A 258 31.91 -23.20 -17.33
C LYS A 258 33.26 -22.70 -17.87
N THR A 259 33.88 -21.72 -17.22
CA THR A 259 35.16 -21.17 -17.68
C THR A 259 36.30 -22.09 -17.23
N LYS A 260 36.80 -22.93 -18.14
CA LYS A 260 38.01 -23.74 -17.90
C LYS A 260 39.18 -22.81 -17.61
N ARG A 261 39.74 -22.86 -16.39
CA ARG A 261 40.92 -22.09 -15.98
C ARG A 261 42.16 -22.99 -15.98
N ILE A 262 43.26 -22.43 -16.46
CA ILE A 262 44.58 -23.09 -16.59
C ILE A 262 45.42 -22.95 -15.30
N SER A 263 44.94 -22.19 -14.29
CA SER A 263 45.67 -21.99 -13.03
C SER A 263 44.74 -22.05 -11.80
N PRO A 264 45.03 -22.91 -10.81
CA PRO A 264 44.23 -23.03 -9.61
C PRO A 264 44.60 -21.89 -8.65
N VAL A 265 43.61 -21.09 -8.25
CA VAL A 265 43.73 -20.31 -7.01
C VAL A 265 43.18 -21.22 -5.92
N PRO A 266 44.02 -21.79 -5.03
CA PRO A 266 43.53 -22.65 -3.96
C PRO A 266 42.60 -21.85 -3.04
N LEU A 267 41.48 -22.46 -2.63
CA LEU A 267 40.59 -21.86 -1.65
C LEU A 267 41.38 -21.51 -0.37
N PRO A 268 41.15 -20.33 0.24
CA PRO A 268 41.81 -19.95 1.49
C PRO A 268 41.62 -21.01 2.58
N ALA A 269 42.68 -21.32 3.34
CA ALA A 269 42.67 -22.34 4.40
C ALA A 269 41.59 -22.11 5.48
N ALA A 270 41.17 -20.85 5.68
CA ALA A 270 40.07 -20.49 6.57
C ALA A 270 38.70 -21.03 6.10
N LEU A 271 38.48 -21.11 4.79
CA LEU A 271 37.26 -21.69 4.23
C LEU A 271 37.24 -23.21 4.38
N GLN A 272 38.41 -23.86 4.26
CA GLN A 272 38.56 -25.31 4.42
C GLN A 272 38.27 -25.78 5.85
N THR A 273 38.68 -24.99 6.85
CA THR A 273 38.40 -25.26 8.27
C THR A 273 36.93 -25.03 8.61
N PHE A 274 36.27 -24.04 8.00
CA PHE A 274 34.83 -23.81 8.16
C PHE A 274 33.98 -24.93 7.53
N LEU A 275 34.37 -25.41 6.35
CA LEU A 275 33.67 -26.48 5.62
C LEU A 275 33.68 -27.83 6.35
N ASN A 276 34.75 -28.14 7.09
CA ASN A 276 34.87 -29.37 7.88
C ASN A 276 34.19 -29.29 9.27
N SER A 277 33.58 -28.15 9.60
CA SER A 277 32.85 -27.96 10.87
C SER A 277 31.41 -28.51 10.77
N PRO A 278 30.72 -28.80 11.91
CA PRO A 278 29.33 -29.26 11.89
C PRO A 278 28.35 -28.30 11.20
N ALA A 279 28.73 -27.02 11.03
CA ALA A 279 27.96 -26.05 10.27
C ALA A 279 27.90 -26.39 8.76
N GLY A 280 28.96 -26.99 8.20
CA GLY A 280 28.95 -27.50 6.81
C GLY A 280 27.98 -28.67 6.64
N THR A 281 27.94 -29.58 7.60
CA THR A 281 27.01 -30.72 7.58
C THR A 281 25.55 -30.28 7.68
N ILE A 282 25.24 -29.24 8.47
CA ILE A 282 23.90 -28.62 8.54
C ILE A 282 23.48 -27.99 7.20
N LEU A 283 24.43 -27.49 6.40
CA LEU A 283 24.21 -26.94 5.06
C LEU A 283 24.07 -28.02 3.96
N CYS A 284 23.94 -29.31 4.33
CA CYS A 284 23.90 -30.46 3.41
C CYS A 284 25.10 -30.52 2.44
N LEU A 285 26.23 -30.00 2.89
CA LEU A 285 27.50 -30.11 2.20
C LEU A 285 28.13 -31.45 2.61
N ASN A 286 27.79 -32.52 1.89
CA ASN A 286 28.43 -33.84 2.08
C ASN A 286 29.90 -33.82 1.65
N LEU A 287 30.81 -34.27 2.52
CA LEU A 287 32.26 -34.51 2.31
C LEU A 287 32.81 -34.21 0.89
N ARG A 288 33.74 -33.26 0.81
CA ARG A 288 34.50 -32.90 -0.41
C ARG A 288 34.98 -34.17 -1.14
N PRO A 289 34.64 -34.37 -2.43
CA PRO A 289 35.03 -35.57 -3.19
C PRO A 289 36.55 -35.72 -3.33
N THR A 290 37.32 -34.63 -3.30
CA THR A 290 38.79 -34.69 -3.32
C THR A 290 39.38 -35.38 -2.09
N THR A 291 38.72 -35.33 -0.92
CA THR A 291 39.14 -36.12 0.25
C THR A 291 38.88 -37.61 0.04
N LYS A 292 37.81 -37.99 -0.65
CA LYS A 292 37.56 -39.39 -1.05
C LYS A 292 38.57 -39.85 -2.10
N ALA A 293 38.86 -39.02 -3.10
CA ALA A 293 39.86 -39.29 -4.13
C ALA A 293 41.28 -39.37 -3.55
N GLN A 294 41.64 -38.53 -2.57
CA GLN A 294 42.92 -38.63 -1.84
C GLN A 294 42.99 -39.86 -0.94
N ILE A 295 41.89 -40.25 -0.26
CA ILE A 295 41.84 -41.50 0.51
C ILE A 295 41.94 -42.72 -0.41
N GLN A 296 41.36 -42.66 -1.61
CA GLN A 296 41.43 -43.71 -2.61
C GLN A 296 42.82 -43.77 -3.26
N ARG A 297 43.44 -42.63 -3.61
CA ARG A 297 44.85 -42.55 -4.03
C ARG A 297 45.80 -43.10 -2.97
N LYS A 298 45.59 -42.80 -1.68
CA LYS A 298 46.42 -43.36 -0.60
C LYS A 298 46.27 -44.88 -0.43
N ASN A 299 45.15 -45.45 -0.89
CA ASN A 299 44.95 -46.89 -0.96
C ASN A 299 45.54 -47.50 -2.25
N THR A 300 45.56 -46.76 -3.37
CA THR A 300 46.10 -47.20 -4.66
C THR A 300 47.61 -46.98 -4.79
N GLU A 301 48.21 -46.00 -4.11
CA GLU A 301 49.67 -45.79 -4.03
C GLU A 301 50.39 -46.94 -3.30
N ASN A 302 49.66 -47.79 -2.57
CA ASN A 302 50.21 -49.04 -2.03
C ASN A 302 50.31 -50.17 -3.09
N SER A 303 49.85 -49.92 -4.32
CA SER A 303 50.00 -50.80 -5.48
C SER A 303 50.62 -49.99 -6.62
N GLU A 304 51.93 -50.16 -6.80
CA GLU A 304 52.73 -49.53 -7.85
C GLU A 304 52.11 -49.74 -9.25
N ASP A 305 51.75 -48.65 -9.95
CA ASP A 305 51.66 -48.65 -11.42
C ASP A 305 51.95 -47.24 -11.97
N ASP A 306 52.79 -47.18 -13.00
CA ASP A 306 53.24 -45.97 -13.70
C ASP A 306 52.10 -45.47 -14.61
N GLY A 307 51.28 -44.54 -14.12
CA GLY A 307 50.18 -43.91 -14.86
C GLY A 307 50.58 -42.69 -15.69
N ASP A 308 50.04 -42.60 -16.90
CA ASP A 308 50.27 -41.59 -17.94
C ASP A 308 50.02 -40.15 -17.44
N VAL A 309 50.99 -39.25 -17.67
CA VAL A 309 50.97 -37.84 -17.20
C VAL A 309 49.78 -37.06 -17.79
N SER A 310 49.27 -37.48 -18.96
CA SER A 310 48.11 -36.86 -19.59
C SER A 310 46.81 -37.09 -18.81
N GLU A 311 46.64 -38.30 -18.26
CA GLU A 311 45.48 -38.70 -17.46
C GLU A 311 45.49 -38.00 -16.09
N LEU A 312 46.68 -37.81 -15.50
CA LEU A 312 46.87 -37.06 -14.26
C LEU A 312 46.51 -35.57 -14.39
N VAL A 313 46.77 -34.95 -15.55
CA VAL A 313 46.43 -33.54 -15.81
C VAL A 313 44.94 -33.35 -16.08
N GLU A 314 44.28 -34.33 -16.70
CA GLU A 314 42.82 -34.32 -16.84
C GLU A 314 42.12 -34.57 -15.48
N GLU A 315 42.64 -35.48 -14.64
CA GLU A 315 42.16 -35.68 -13.27
C GLU A 315 42.34 -34.43 -12.40
N ASP A 316 43.49 -33.76 -12.46
CA ASP A 316 43.76 -32.58 -11.64
C ASP A 316 42.85 -31.40 -12.04
N ASN A 317 42.66 -31.19 -13.35
CA ASN A 317 41.72 -30.18 -13.87
C ASN A 317 40.27 -30.48 -13.48
N ASN A 318 39.84 -31.74 -13.50
CA ASN A 318 38.49 -32.14 -13.06
C ASN A 318 38.33 -31.93 -11.54
N SER A 319 39.35 -32.23 -10.74
CA SER A 319 39.32 -32.04 -9.28
C SER A 319 39.22 -30.55 -8.87
N VAL A 320 39.93 -29.67 -9.59
CA VAL A 320 39.87 -28.22 -9.39
C VAL A 320 38.51 -27.67 -9.81
N GLN A 321 37.94 -28.19 -10.91
CA GLN A 321 36.60 -27.83 -11.36
C GLN A 321 35.53 -28.20 -10.31
N GLU A 322 35.62 -29.39 -9.72
CA GLU A 322 34.73 -29.84 -8.64
C GLU A 322 34.80 -28.94 -7.39
N ASP A 323 35.98 -28.41 -7.04
CA ASP A 323 36.15 -27.50 -5.90
C ASP A 323 35.42 -26.15 -6.10
N TRP A 324 35.37 -25.63 -7.32
CA TRP A 324 34.62 -24.39 -7.63
C TRP A 324 33.12 -24.61 -7.65
N GLU A 325 32.65 -25.77 -8.11
CA GLU A 325 31.24 -26.15 -8.01
C GLU A 325 30.79 -26.27 -6.55
N TRP A 326 31.70 -26.76 -5.71
CA TRP A 326 31.52 -26.84 -4.27
C TRP A 326 31.44 -25.47 -3.59
N LEU A 327 32.35 -24.57 -3.92
CA LEU A 327 32.31 -23.19 -3.44
C LEU A 327 31.02 -22.48 -3.89
N ALA A 328 30.60 -22.69 -5.13
CA ALA A 328 29.35 -22.15 -5.66
C ALA A 328 28.13 -22.62 -4.85
N ARG A 329 28.06 -23.93 -4.53
CA ARG A 329 27.01 -24.50 -3.67
C ARG A 329 27.05 -23.91 -2.25
N LEU A 330 28.22 -23.73 -1.66
CA LEU A 330 28.34 -23.09 -0.34
C LEU A 330 27.77 -21.67 -0.36
N VAL A 331 28.17 -20.85 -1.33
CA VAL A 331 27.71 -19.46 -1.41
C VAL A 331 26.21 -19.37 -1.67
N ASP A 332 25.65 -20.26 -2.50
CA ASP A 332 24.20 -20.34 -2.69
C ASP A 332 23.44 -20.66 -1.40
N ARG A 333 23.96 -21.56 -0.56
CA ARG A 333 23.32 -21.88 0.73
C ARG A 333 23.44 -20.73 1.73
N LEU A 334 24.54 -19.97 1.71
CA LEU A 334 24.66 -18.75 2.49
C LEU A 334 23.66 -17.69 2.02
N LEU A 335 23.50 -17.51 0.71
CA LEU A 335 22.49 -16.61 0.13
C LEU A 335 21.08 -17.07 0.47
N PHE A 336 20.80 -18.37 0.48
CA PHE A 336 19.53 -18.91 0.95
C PHE A 336 19.23 -18.47 2.39
N ILE A 337 20.19 -18.59 3.31
CA ILE A 337 20.01 -18.16 4.70
C ILE A 337 19.79 -16.64 4.80
N ILE A 338 20.59 -15.86 4.07
CA ILE A 338 20.44 -14.40 4.04
C ILE A 338 19.05 -14.02 3.53
N TYR A 339 18.61 -14.62 2.42
CA TYR A 339 17.29 -14.35 1.83
C TYR A 339 16.16 -14.82 2.75
N LEU A 340 16.31 -15.96 3.42
CA LEU A 340 15.33 -16.42 4.41
C LEU A 340 15.20 -15.41 5.57
N ILE A 341 16.32 -14.90 6.07
CA ILE A 341 16.32 -13.89 7.14
C ILE A 341 15.70 -12.57 6.64
N THR A 342 16.05 -12.09 5.45
CA THR A 342 15.49 -10.84 4.93
C THR A 342 13.99 -10.95 4.66
N TYR A 343 13.51 -12.05 4.05
CA TYR A 343 12.08 -12.26 3.83
C TYR A 343 11.30 -12.46 5.13
N THR A 344 11.88 -13.11 6.14
CA THR A 344 11.22 -13.21 7.46
C THR A 344 11.12 -11.85 8.14
N ILE A 345 12.17 -11.02 8.09
CA ILE A 345 12.12 -9.63 8.57
C ILE A 345 11.05 -8.83 7.83
N PHE A 346 10.97 -8.97 6.50
CA PHE A 346 9.96 -8.27 5.71
C PHE A 346 8.53 -8.71 6.03
N ILE A 347 8.29 -10.01 6.22
CA ILE A 347 6.97 -10.52 6.62
C ILE A 347 6.58 -10.02 8.01
N VAL A 348 7.52 -10.00 8.96
CA VAL A 348 7.28 -9.48 10.32
C VAL A 348 7.08 -7.96 10.32
N ALA A 349 7.75 -7.22 9.44
CA ALA A 349 7.56 -5.78 9.31
C ALA A 349 6.22 -5.40 8.64
N PHE A 350 5.62 -6.33 7.88
CA PHE A 350 4.35 -6.13 7.18
C PHE A 350 3.12 -6.58 7.98
N LEU A 351 3.28 -7.60 8.84
CA LEU A 351 2.29 -8.02 9.84
C LEU A 351 2.21 -7.01 10.99
#